data_AF-J9FT05-F1
#
_entry.id   AF-J9FT05-F1
#
_cell.length_a   1.000
_cell.length_b   1.000
_cell.length_c   1.000
_cell.angle_alpha   90.00
_cell.angle_beta   90.00
_cell.angle_gamma   90.00
#
_symmetry.space_group_name_H-M   'P 1'
#
loop_
_entity.id
_entity.type
_entity.pdbx_description
1 polymer ?
#
loop_
_entity_poly.entity_id
_entity_poly.type
_entity_poly.pdbx_seq_one_letter_code
_entity_poly.pdbx_strand_id
1 'polypeptide(L)'
;MKDLAHAVLHYRRALRLQPDHKEAAFNLELTQTKLADQFDEPSEMFFISWTKELVQSQSSTTWGWWGIGLFVLAFLLGMAYWLGQRVWLRKVSFFGALATLLFSFCCELFAFLQQQRFENERHAVVMQTADTFSTPSTSGKKVQTLHEGTTLRLIDTYKNGWVQAELPSGTVIWMKATALEKV
;
A
#
# COMPACT_ATOMS: atom_id res chain seq x y z
N MET A 1 -11.68 -13.94 -24.93
CA MET A 1 -11.94 -13.52 -23.54
C MET A 1 -10.95 -12.43 -23.18
N LYS A 2 -11.36 -11.37 -22.49
CA LYS A 2 -10.42 -10.38 -21.95
C LYS A 2 -9.84 -10.99 -20.68
N ASP A 3 -8.52 -11.16 -20.64
CA ASP A 3 -7.84 -11.73 -19.48
C ASP A 3 -7.65 -10.66 -18.38
N LEU A 4 -8.75 -10.36 -17.69
CA LEU A 4 -8.78 -9.30 -16.67
C LEU A 4 -8.02 -9.72 -15.41
N ALA A 5 -8.01 -11.01 -15.07
CA ALA A 5 -7.32 -11.51 -13.88
C ALA A 5 -5.80 -11.30 -13.97
N HIS A 6 -5.18 -11.67 -15.10
CA HIS A 6 -3.75 -11.41 -15.31
C HIS A 6 -3.46 -9.92 -15.38
N ALA A 7 -4.34 -9.11 -15.99
CA ALA A 7 -4.17 -7.66 -16.01
C ALA A 7 -4.11 -7.08 -14.59
N VAL A 8 -5.08 -7.45 -13.73
CA VAL A 8 -5.13 -7.02 -12.33
C VAL A 8 -3.88 -7.46 -11.57
N LEU A 9 -3.44 -8.71 -11.74
CA LEU A 9 -2.23 -9.24 -11.13
C LEU A 9 -0.98 -8.45 -11.53
N HIS A 10 -0.80 -8.18 -12.82
CA HIS A 10 0.37 -7.46 -13.32
C HIS A 10 0.37 -5.99 -12.92
N TYR A 11 -0.78 -5.30 -12.95
CA TYR A 11 -0.84 -3.92 -12.46
C TYR A 11 -0.54 -3.83 -10.96
N ARG A 12 -1.02 -4.78 -10.15
CA ARG A 12 -0.65 -4.84 -8.74
C ARG A 12 0.83 -5.12 -8.52
N ARG A 13 1.43 -6.02 -9.30
CA ARG A 13 2.88 -6.25 -9.26
C ARG A 13 3.66 -4.99 -9.63
N ALA A 14 3.22 -4.28 -10.65
CA ALA A 14 3.81 -3.01 -11.05
C ALA A 14 3.74 -1.98 -9.92
N LEU A 15 2.58 -1.80 -9.28
CA LEU A 15 2.40 -0.87 -8.16
C LEU A 15 3.14 -1.32 -6.89
N ARG A 16 3.35 -2.62 -6.69
CA ARG A 16 4.20 -3.15 -5.63
C ARG A 16 5.66 -2.77 -5.83
N LEU A 17 6.15 -2.77 -7.07
CA LEU A 17 7.51 -2.35 -7.42
C LEU A 17 7.65 -0.83 -7.43
N GLN A 18 6.65 -0.14 -7.97
CA GLN A 18 6.64 1.30 -8.18
C GLN A 18 5.28 1.89 -7.77
N PRO A 19 5.11 2.29 -6.49
CA PRO A 19 3.84 2.82 -5.97
C PRO A 19 3.38 4.12 -6.66
N ASP A 20 4.30 4.92 -7.19
CA ASP A 20 4.04 6.20 -7.85
C ASP A 20 3.69 6.06 -9.35
N HIS A 21 3.53 4.83 -9.86
CA HIS A 21 3.22 4.56 -11.27
C HIS A 21 1.75 4.88 -11.61
N LYS A 22 1.48 6.16 -11.89
CA LYS A 22 0.12 6.70 -12.16
C LYS A 22 -0.68 5.93 -13.22
N GLU A 23 -0.04 5.54 -14.32
CA GLU A 23 -0.74 4.80 -15.39
C GLU A 23 -1.17 3.40 -14.97
N ALA A 24 -0.35 2.70 -14.18
CA ALA A 24 -0.67 1.38 -13.65
C ALA A 24 -1.81 1.47 -12.62
N ALA A 25 -1.81 2.51 -11.78
CA ALA A 25 -2.90 2.80 -10.84
C ALA A 25 -4.22 3.06 -11.57
N PHE A 26 -4.21 3.94 -12.57
CA PHE A 26 -5.40 4.25 -13.37
C PHE A 26 -5.92 3.03 -14.13
N ASN A 27 -5.02 2.26 -14.75
CA ASN A 27 -5.42 1.06 -15.49
C ASN A 27 -5.93 -0.04 -14.54
N LEU A 28 -5.36 -0.17 -13.34
CA LEU A 28 -5.86 -1.08 -12.31
C LEU A 28 -7.31 -0.72 -11.93
N GLU A 29 -7.56 0.55 -11.60
CA GLU A 29 -8.91 1.03 -11.26
C GLU A 29 -9.90 0.76 -12.40
N LEU A 30 -9.53 1.09 -13.64
CA LEU A 30 -10.36 0.83 -14.82
C LEU A 30 -10.60 -0.66 -15.05
N THR A 31 -9.64 -1.54 -14.73
CA THR A 31 -9.84 -2.99 -14.83
C THR A 31 -10.75 -3.52 -13.73
N GLN A 32 -10.64 -2.99 -12.51
CA GLN A 32 -11.46 -3.40 -11.37
C GLN A 32 -12.94 -3.07 -11.58
N THR A 33 -13.26 -1.93 -12.21
CA THR A 33 -14.67 -1.60 -12.56
C THR A 33 -15.32 -2.59 -13.53
N LYS A 34 -14.54 -3.40 -14.25
CA LYS A 34 -15.01 -4.39 -15.22
C LYS A 34 -15.08 -5.81 -14.66
N LEU A 35 -14.66 -6.02 -13.41
CA LEU A 35 -14.73 -7.32 -12.75
C LEU A 35 -16.17 -7.66 -12.37
N ALA A 36 -16.44 -8.98 -12.26
CA ALA A 36 -17.76 -9.49 -11.90
C ALA A 36 -18.07 -9.24 -10.41
N ASP A 37 -17.08 -9.37 -9.54
CA ASP A 37 -17.23 -9.16 -8.10
C ASP A 37 -16.94 -7.69 -7.76
N GLN A 38 -17.92 -7.02 -7.16
CA GLN A 38 -17.76 -5.70 -6.56
C GLN A 38 -18.04 -5.82 -5.06
N PHE A 39 -17.16 -5.23 -4.26
CA PHE A 39 -17.26 -5.23 -2.80
C PHE A 39 -17.45 -3.81 -2.31
N ASP A 40 -18.38 -3.63 -1.39
CA ASP A 40 -18.49 -2.38 -0.64
C ASP A 40 -17.38 -2.39 0.42
N GLU A 41 -16.32 -1.63 0.19
CA GLU A 41 -15.30 -1.41 1.21
C GLU A 41 -15.91 -0.63 2.38
N PRO A 42 -15.58 -0.98 3.64
CA PRO A 42 -16.06 -0.24 4.78
C PRO A 42 -15.61 1.21 4.68
N SER A 43 -16.54 2.14 4.90
CA SER A 43 -16.23 3.58 4.84
C SER A 43 -15.17 3.92 5.88
N GLU A 44 -13.97 4.27 5.41
CA GLU A 44 -12.93 4.80 6.27
C GLU A 44 -13.18 6.28 6.57
N MET A 45 -12.72 6.77 7.73
CA MET A 45 -12.73 8.21 8.00
C MET A 45 -11.84 8.92 6.99
N PHE A 46 -12.28 10.06 6.45
CA PHE A 46 -11.54 10.85 5.44
C PHE A 46 -10.07 11.10 5.79
N PHE A 47 -9.73 11.37 7.05
CA PHE A 47 -8.34 11.62 7.46
C PHE A 47 -7.47 10.35 7.38
N ILE A 48 -8.05 9.16 7.53
CA ILE A 48 -7.33 7.89 7.42
C ILE A 48 -7.03 7.60 5.95
N SER A 49 -8.00 7.75 5.05
CA SER A 49 -7.78 7.53 3.62
C SER A 49 -6.78 8.54 3.06
N TRP A 50 -6.92 9.83 3.40
CA TRP A 50 -5.99 10.88 2.95
C TRP A 50 -4.56 10.66 3.43
N THR A 51 -4.35 10.27 4.69
CA THR A 51 -3.00 9.98 5.21
C THR A 51 -2.40 8.74 4.56
N LYS A 52 -3.20 7.70 4.31
CA LYS A 52 -2.77 6.52 3.54
C LYS A 52 -2.37 6.89 2.11
N GLU A 53 -3.15 7.71 1.41
CA GLU A 53 -2.83 8.18 0.06
C GLU A 53 -1.56 9.02 0.03
N LEU A 54 -1.38 9.91 1.02
CA LEU A 54 -0.19 10.73 1.14
C LEU A 54 1.06 9.87 1.33
N VAL A 55 1.04 8.90 2.24
CA VAL A 55 2.17 7.97 2.46
C VAL A 55 2.45 7.14 1.21
N GLN A 56 1.40 6.68 0.51
CA GLN A 56 1.50 5.84 -0.71
C GLN A 56 1.89 6.62 -1.97
N SER A 57 1.86 7.95 -1.93
CA SER A 57 2.15 8.77 -3.11
C SER A 57 3.57 8.61 -3.65
N GLN A 58 4.49 8.12 -2.81
CA GLN A 58 5.89 7.89 -3.13
C GLN A 58 6.37 6.57 -2.52
N SER A 59 7.44 5.99 -3.08
CA SER A 59 8.08 4.81 -2.51
C SER A 59 8.80 5.13 -1.19
N SER A 60 9.06 4.11 -0.37
CA SER A 60 9.88 4.25 0.85
C SER A 60 11.27 4.81 0.56
N THR A 61 11.85 4.43 -0.59
CA THR A 61 13.15 4.93 -1.06
C THR A 61 13.11 6.42 -1.39
N THR A 62 12.07 6.89 -2.07
CA THR A 62 11.92 8.31 -2.40
C THR A 62 11.70 9.13 -1.14
N TRP A 63 10.83 8.70 -0.23
CA TRP A 63 10.65 9.37 1.06
C TRP A 63 11.97 9.48 1.85
N GLY A 64 12.79 8.43 1.86
CA GLY A 64 14.12 8.46 2.49
C GLY A 64 15.07 9.48 1.85
N TRP A 65 15.14 9.56 0.51
CA TRP A 65 15.96 10.57 -0.17
C TRP A 65 15.54 12.01 0.15
N TRP A 66 14.22 12.27 0.22
CA TRP A 66 13.69 13.56 0.65
C TRP A 66 14.05 13.84 2.12
N GLY A 67 13.93 12.84 2.99
CA GLY A 67 14.33 12.91 4.40
C GLY A 67 15.79 13.31 4.57
N ILE A 68 16.72 12.65 3.87
CA ILE A 68 18.15 12.96 3.86
C ILE A 68 18.41 14.38 3.34
N GLY A 69 17.81 14.75 2.21
CA GLY A 69 17.98 16.09 1.63
C GLY A 69 17.54 17.20 2.58
N LEU A 70 16.39 17.03 3.22
CA LEU A 70 15.86 17.95 4.23
C LEU A 70 16.72 17.99 5.49
N PHE A 71 17.29 16.85 5.91
CA PHE A 71 18.18 16.79 7.05
C PHE A 71 19.49 17.57 6.80
N VAL A 72 20.10 17.39 5.63
CA VAL A 72 21.28 18.16 5.22
C VAL A 72 20.96 19.66 5.14
N LEU A 73 19.80 20.03 4.59
CA LEU A 73 19.35 21.42 4.55
C LEU A 73 19.17 22.00 5.96
N ALA A 74 18.57 21.25 6.88
CA ALA A 74 18.42 21.66 8.27
C ALA A 74 19.78 21.90 8.93
N PHE A 75 20.78 21.05 8.66
CA PHE A 75 22.14 21.23 9.14
C PHE A 75 22.79 22.50 8.59
N LEU A 76 22.66 22.76 7.27
CA LEU A 76 23.17 23.97 6.64
C LEU A 76 22.52 25.24 7.20
N LEU A 77 21.21 25.22 7.45
CA LEU A 77 20.51 26.33 8.10
C LEU A 77 20.95 26.50 9.56
N GLY A 78 21.21 25.42 10.30
CA GLY A 78 21.82 25.46 11.62
C GLY A 78 23.20 26.13 11.60
N MET A 79 24.04 25.80 10.61
CA MET A 79 25.34 26.43 10.39
C MET A 79 25.20 27.92 10.07
N ALA A 80 24.25 28.30 9.21
CA ALA A 80 23.96 29.69 8.87
C ALA A 80 23.46 30.51 10.07
N TYR A 81 22.71 29.89 10.98
CA TYR A 81 22.32 30.51 12.26
C TYR A 81 23.54 30.77 13.16
N TRP A 82 24.50 29.85 13.20
CA TRP A 82 25.69 29.95 14.05
C TRP A 82 26.70 30.98 13.53
N LEU A 83 26.96 30.99 12.21
CA LEU A 83 27.91 31.90 11.56
C LEU A 83 27.31 33.26 11.20
N GLY A 84 25.98 33.37 11.16
CA GLY A 84 25.28 34.56 10.70
C GLY A 84 25.46 35.74 11.66
N GLN A 85 26.08 36.83 11.18
CA GLN A 85 26.22 38.06 11.98
C GLN A 85 24.96 38.94 11.98
N ARG A 86 24.12 38.83 10.93
CA ARG A 86 22.89 39.62 10.79
C ARG A 86 21.74 38.95 11.53
N VAL A 87 21.04 39.71 12.39
CA VAL A 87 19.94 39.21 13.23
C VAL A 87 18.81 38.58 12.41
N TRP A 88 18.44 39.16 11.27
CA TRP A 88 17.37 38.62 10.43
C TRP A 88 17.74 37.26 9.83
N LEU A 89 18.99 37.08 9.39
CA LEU A 89 19.49 35.83 8.83
C LEU A 89 19.48 34.72 9.89
N ARG A 90 19.86 35.04 11.13
CA ARG A 90 19.77 34.09 12.26
C ARG A 90 18.33 33.66 12.50
N LYS A 91 17.37 34.59 12.54
CA LYS A 91 15.95 34.25 12.76
C LYS A 91 15.41 33.33 11.67
N VAL A 92 15.61 33.69 10.39
CA VAL A 92 15.13 32.88 9.25
C VAL A 92 15.80 31.50 9.26
N SER A 93 17.11 31.44 9.48
CA SER A 93 17.84 30.17 9.49
C SER A 93 17.41 29.28 10.66
N PHE A 94 17.14 29.84 11.84
CA PHE A 94 16.66 29.08 12.99
C PHE A 94 15.28 28.46 12.76
N PHE A 95 14.30 29.27 12.35
CA PHE A 95 12.95 28.75 12.08
C PHE A 95 12.92 27.82 10.86
N GLY A 96 13.73 28.12 9.84
CA GLY A 96 13.90 27.25 8.68
C GLY A 96 14.53 25.90 9.05
N ALA A 97 15.58 25.88 9.87
CA ALA A 97 16.21 24.65 10.35
C ALA A 97 15.21 23.80 11.15
N LEU A 98 14.44 24.42 12.04
CA LEU A 98 13.43 23.70 12.83
C LEU A 98 12.34 23.09 11.95
N ALA A 99 11.81 23.86 10.99
CA ALA A 99 10.78 23.39 10.07
C ALA A 99 11.30 22.25 9.17
N THR A 100 12.48 22.42 8.56
CA THR A 100 13.08 21.40 7.68
C THR A 100 13.44 20.13 8.44
N LEU A 101 13.91 20.25 9.69
CA LEU A 101 14.16 19.09 10.56
C LEU A 101 12.88 18.33 10.90
N LEU A 102 11.79 19.05 11.21
CA LEU A 102 10.48 18.43 11.44
C LEU A 102 10.00 17.67 10.20
N PHE A 103 10.06 18.30 9.02
CA PHE A 103 9.68 17.66 7.76
C PHE A 103 10.57 16.46 7.42
N SER A 104 11.86 16.51 7.72
CA SER A 104 12.77 15.37 7.56
C SER A 104 12.30 14.18 8.40
N PHE A 105 11.94 14.41 9.67
CA PHE A 105 11.41 13.35 10.54
C PHE A 105 10.07 12.79 10.02
N CYS A 106 9.19 13.64 9.49
CA CYS A 106 7.96 13.18 8.83
C CYS A 106 8.25 12.28 7.61
N CYS A 107 9.24 12.62 6.79
CA CYS A 107 9.64 11.80 5.65
C CYS A 107 10.15 10.43 6.08
N GLU A 108 10.98 10.36 7.13
CA GLU A 108 11.46 9.10 7.71
C GLU A 108 10.30 8.25 8.27
N LEU A 109 9.34 8.88 8.96
CA LEU A 109 8.14 8.21 9.43
C LEU A 109 7.33 7.63 8.26
N PHE A 110 7.15 8.38 7.17
CA PHE A 110 6.44 7.91 5.98
C PHE A 110 7.19 6.78 5.28
N ALA A 111 8.53 6.87 5.18
CA ALA A 111 9.35 5.79 4.65
C ALA A 111 9.20 4.51 5.48
N PHE A 112 9.21 4.63 6.81
CA PHE A 112 9.01 3.52 7.73
C PHE A 112 7.61 2.90 7.58
N LEU A 113 6.55 3.72 7.58
CA LEU A 113 5.17 3.25 7.40
C LEU A 113 5.00 2.53 6.06
N GLN A 114 5.56 3.08 4.98
CA GLN A 114 5.50 2.47 3.65
C GLN A 114 6.26 1.15 3.59
N GLN A 115 7.43 1.05 4.24
CA GLN A 115 8.20 -0.19 4.33
C GLN A 115 7.45 -1.26 5.14
N GLN A 116 6.89 -0.88 6.29
CA GLN A 116 6.11 -1.79 7.13
C GLN A 116 4.90 -2.35 6.37
N ARG A 117 4.24 -1.53 5.56
CA ARG A 117 3.14 -1.97 4.69
C ARG A 117 3.63 -2.92 3.60
N PHE A 118 4.75 -2.63 2.94
CA PHE A 118 5.31 -3.51 1.92
C PHE A 118 5.61 -4.93 2.45
N GLU A 119 6.04 -5.04 3.70
CA GLU A 119 6.33 -6.33 4.35
C GLU A 119 5.08 -7.06 4.84
N ASN A 120 4.09 -6.32 5.36
CA ASN A 120 2.90 -6.89 5.99
C ASN A 120 1.73 -7.11 5.03
N GLU A 121 1.60 -6.30 3.98
CA GLU A 121 0.52 -6.43 3.00
C GLU A 121 0.87 -7.49 1.95
N ARG A 122 0.32 -8.68 2.16
CA ARG A 122 0.41 -9.80 1.21
C ARG A 122 -0.91 -9.88 0.46
N HIS A 123 -0.94 -9.43 -0.78
CA HIS A 123 -2.12 -9.53 -1.64
C HIS A 123 -2.03 -10.74 -2.57
N ALA A 124 -3.19 -11.29 -2.93
CA ALA A 124 -3.33 -12.31 -3.96
C ALA A 124 -4.52 -12.00 -4.87
N VAL A 125 -4.45 -12.48 -6.10
CA VAL A 125 -5.52 -12.38 -7.10
C VAL A 125 -6.06 -13.77 -7.39
N VAL A 126 -7.39 -13.88 -7.43
CA VAL A 126 -8.08 -15.10 -7.85
C VAL A 126 -7.91 -15.27 -9.35
N MET A 127 -7.28 -16.36 -9.78
CA MET A 127 -7.00 -16.63 -11.20
C MET A 127 -8.08 -17.49 -11.85
N GLN A 128 -8.86 -18.21 -11.05
CA GLN A 128 -9.94 -19.08 -11.52
C GLN A 128 -11.10 -19.02 -10.54
N THR A 129 -12.32 -19.03 -11.07
CA THR A 129 -13.54 -19.02 -10.25
C THR A 129 -13.53 -20.18 -9.26
N ALA A 130 -13.67 -19.87 -7.98
CA ALA A 130 -13.54 -20.84 -6.90
C ALA A 130 -14.51 -20.56 -5.75
N ASP A 131 -14.95 -21.64 -5.11
CA ASP A 131 -15.80 -21.57 -3.93
C ASP A 131 -14.98 -21.28 -2.67
N THR A 132 -15.51 -20.40 -1.82
CA THR A 132 -14.93 -20.05 -0.52
C THR A 132 -15.73 -20.65 0.62
N PHE A 133 -15.05 -20.96 1.72
CA PHE A 133 -15.61 -21.68 2.87
C PHE A 133 -15.36 -20.91 4.17
N SER A 134 -16.20 -21.13 5.19
CA SER A 134 -16.00 -20.56 6.53
C SER A 134 -14.95 -21.30 7.37
N THR A 135 -14.52 -22.49 6.92
CA THR A 135 -13.52 -23.33 7.60
C THR A 135 -12.58 -23.91 6.55
N PRO A 136 -11.35 -24.32 6.92
CA PRO A 136 -10.37 -24.92 6.01
C PRO A 136 -10.75 -26.38 5.65
N SER A 137 -11.98 -26.61 5.18
CA SER A 137 -12.49 -27.92 4.79
C SER A 137 -13.51 -27.78 3.66
N THR A 138 -13.47 -28.69 2.69
CA THR A 138 -14.45 -28.76 1.59
C THR A 138 -15.83 -29.16 2.06
N SER A 139 -15.95 -29.75 3.25
CA SER A 139 -17.24 -30.04 3.91
C SER A 139 -17.75 -28.86 4.75
N GLY A 140 -16.99 -27.75 4.79
CA GLY A 140 -17.38 -26.53 5.47
C GLY A 140 -18.56 -25.83 4.77
N LYS A 141 -19.20 -24.90 5.48
CA LYS A 141 -20.25 -24.06 4.90
C LYS A 141 -19.65 -23.17 3.80
N LYS A 142 -20.21 -23.26 2.59
CA LYS A 142 -19.89 -22.36 1.47
C LYS A 142 -20.33 -20.94 1.82
N VAL A 143 -19.41 -19.98 1.71
CA VAL A 143 -19.64 -18.56 2.00
C VAL A 143 -20.08 -17.84 0.73
N GLN A 144 -19.21 -17.82 -0.28
CA GLN A 144 -19.46 -17.18 -1.57
C GLN A 144 -18.63 -17.85 -2.67
N THR A 145 -19.06 -17.73 -3.92
CA THR A 145 -18.20 -18.05 -5.08
C THR A 145 -17.47 -16.78 -5.48
N LEU A 146 -16.14 -16.82 -5.57
CA LEU A 146 -15.34 -15.71 -6.08
C LEU A 146 -15.00 -15.95 -7.54
N HIS A 147 -15.08 -14.89 -8.33
CA HIS A 147 -14.71 -14.89 -9.74
C HIS A 147 -13.24 -14.48 -9.92
N GLU A 148 -12.72 -14.75 -11.10
CA GLU A 148 -11.38 -14.35 -11.51
C GLU A 148 -11.17 -12.81 -11.44
N GLY A 149 -9.96 -12.39 -11.08
CA GLY A 149 -9.59 -10.99 -10.90
C GLY A 149 -9.88 -10.42 -9.51
N THR A 150 -10.65 -11.12 -8.67
CA THR A 150 -10.91 -10.70 -7.30
C THR A 150 -9.62 -10.66 -6.47
N THR A 151 -9.46 -9.59 -5.71
CA THR A 151 -8.25 -9.35 -4.91
C THR A 151 -8.53 -9.59 -3.45
N LEU A 152 -7.61 -10.29 -2.80
CA LEU A 152 -7.74 -10.71 -1.42
C LEU A 152 -6.46 -10.41 -0.65
N ARG A 153 -6.60 -10.09 0.64
CA ARG A 153 -5.47 -9.97 1.56
C ARG A 153 -5.18 -11.34 2.19
N LEU A 154 -3.99 -11.87 1.99
CA LEU A 154 -3.54 -13.13 2.56
C LEU A 154 -3.21 -12.96 4.05
N ILE A 155 -3.85 -13.77 4.88
CA ILE A 155 -3.56 -13.84 6.33
C ILE A 155 -2.53 -14.95 6.57
N ASP A 156 -2.88 -16.18 6.19
CA ASP A 156 -2.01 -17.34 6.42
C ASP A 156 -2.14 -18.40 5.31
N THR A 157 -1.10 -19.21 5.13
CA THR A 157 -1.04 -20.32 4.18
C THR A 157 -0.71 -21.61 4.91
N TYR A 158 -1.64 -22.56 4.89
CA TYR A 158 -1.50 -23.84 5.55
C TYR A 158 -0.87 -24.89 4.63
N LYS A 159 -0.09 -25.82 5.23
CA LYS A 159 0.63 -26.89 4.50
C LYS A 159 -0.31 -27.85 3.74
N ASN A 160 -1.58 -27.92 4.12
CA ASN A 160 -2.60 -28.74 3.47
C ASN A 160 -3.22 -28.08 2.22
N GLY A 161 -2.65 -26.96 1.75
CA GLY A 161 -3.08 -26.28 0.52
C GLY A 161 -4.21 -25.27 0.73
N TRP A 162 -4.63 -25.04 1.98
CA TRP A 162 -5.61 -24.01 2.32
C TRP A 162 -4.95 -22.67 2.59
N VAL A 163 -5.65 -21.61 2.22
CA VAL A 163 -5.25 -20.23 2.45
C VAL A 163 -6.38 -19.55 3.19
N GLN A 164 -6.03 -18.85 4.26
CA GLN A 164 -6.93 -17.92 4.93
C GLN A 164 -6.69 -16.53 4.34
N ALA A 165 -7.77 -15.93 3.83
CA ALA A 165 -7.71 -14.62 3.21
C ALA A 165 -8.87 -13.74 3.68
N GLU A 166 -8.68 -12.43 3.61
CA GLU A 166 -9.70 -11.42 3.90
C GLU A 166 -10.12 -10.75 2.59
N LEU A 167 -11.44 -10.69 2.39
CA LEU A 167 -12.07 -9.97 1.28
C LEU A 167 -12.02 -8.46 1.51
N PRO A 168 -12.17 -7.62 0.46
CA PRO A 168 -12.25 -6.16 0.63
C PRO A 168 -13.40 -5.71 1.56
N SER A 169 -14.44 -6.53 1.70
CA SER A 169 -15.54 -6.32 2.65
C SER A 169 -15.17 -6.54 4.13
N GLY A 170 -13.95 -7.01 4.43
CA GLY A 170 -13.52 -7.42 5.78
C GLY A 170 -13.94 -8.85 6.16
N THR A 171 -14.58 -9.60 5.25
CA THR A 171 -14.98 -11.00 5.53
C THR A 171 -13.78 -11.93 5.40
N VAL A 172 -13.54 -12.75 6.44
CA VAL A 172 -12.49 -13.78 6.44
C VAL A 172 -13.02 -15.06 5.80
N ILE A 173 -12.25 -15.60 4.86
CA ILE A 173 -12.59 -16.78 4.07
C ILE A 173 -11.42 -17.75 3.95
N TRP A 174 -11.76 -19.00 3.64
CA TRP A 174 -10.82 -20.08 3.36
C TRP A 174 -11.01 -20.58 1.93
N MET A 175 -9.92 -20.70 1.20
CA MET A 175 -9.92 -21.26 -0.16
C MET A 175 -8.62 -22.00 -0.48
N LYS A 176 -8.61 -22.72 -1.61
CA LYS A 176 -7.40 -23.46 -2.04
C LYS A 176 -6.38 -22.52 -2.66
N ALA A 177 -5.11 -22.72 -2.31
CA ALA A 177 -3.98 -21.97 -2.85
C ALA A 177 -3.85 -22.06 -4.38
N THR A 178 -4.32 -23.15 -4.99
CA THR A 178 -4.20 -23.40 -6.43
C THR A 178 -5.03 -22.45 -7.29
N ALA A 179 -6.07 -21.83 -6.73
CA ALA A 179 -6.92 -20.87 -7.43
C ALA A 179 -6.39 -19.42 -7.34
N LEU A 180 -5.29 -19.21 -6.61
CA LEU A 180 -4.74 -17.90 -6.30
C LEU A 180 -3.34 -17.73 -6.87
N GLU A 181 -3.03 -16.52 -7.28
CA GLU A 181 -1.65 -16.10 -7.53
C GLU A 181 -1.28 -14.92 -6.63
N LYS A 182 -0.09 -15.00 -6.02
CA LYS A 182 0.42 -13.94 -5.14
C LYS A 182 0.92 -12.76 -5.96
N VAL A 183 0.64 -11.55 -5.48
CA VAL A 183 1.15 -10.30 -6.03
C VAL A 183 2.63 -10.14 -5.68
#